data_AF-A0A512AJ04-F1
#
_entry.id   AF-A0A512AJ04-F1
#
_cell.length_a   1.000
_cell.length_b   1.000
_cell.length_c   1.000
_cell.angle_alpha   90.00
_cell.angle_beta   90.00
_cell.angle_gamma   90.00
#
_symmetry.space_group_name_H-M   'P 1'
#
loop_
_entity.id
_entity.type
_entity.pdbx_description
1 polymer ?
#
loop_
_entity_poly.entity_id
_entity_poly.type
_entity_poly.pdbx_seq_one_letter_code
_entity_poly.pdbx_strand_id
1 'polypeptide(L)' 'MSAKAEARFGEAAIRLSGQAALLIGWSPQTFWTATPAELAAVVMAAAPPPGDSIDRSTLTAMMERDAHG' A
#
# COMPACT_ATOMS: atom_id res chain seq x y z
N MET A 1 2.84 -22.82 -18.68
CA MET A 1 2.27 -21.96 -17.61
C MET A 1 3.00 -20.61 -17.42
N SER A 2 4.16 -20.37 -18.06
CA SER A 2 5.02 -19.19 -17.82
C SER A 2 4.49 -17.85 -18.36
N ALA A 3 4.08 -17.81 -19.64
CA ALA A 3 3.74 -16.54 -20.33
C ALA A 3 2.60 -15.73 -19.69
N LYS A 4 1.60 -16.39 -19.10
CA LYS A 4 0.47 -15.73 -18.44
C LYS A 4 0.88 -15.07 -17.11
N ALA A 5 1.86 -15.65 -16.41
CA ALA A 5 2.39 -15.08 -15.17
C ALA A 5 3.27 -13.84 -15.47
N GLU A 6 4.08 -13.91 -16.52
CA GLU A 6 4.90 -12.79 -17.00
C GLU A 6 4.04 -11.59 -17.44
N ALA A 7 2.96 -11.84 -18.20
CA ALA A 7 2.02 -10.79 -18.60
C ALA A 7 1.38 -10.08 -17.38
N ARG A 8 0.98 -10.84 -16.35
CA ARG A 8 0.42 -10.30 -15.11
C ARG A 8 1.44 -9.51 -14.31
N PHE A 9 2.70 -9.94 -14.31
CA PHE A 9 3.78 -9.21 -13.65
C PHE A 9 4.03 -7.85 -14.32
N GLY A 10 4.16 -7.83 -15.65
CA GLY A 10 4.42 -6.59 -16.40
C GLY A 10 3.34 -5.54 -16.18
N GLU A 11 2.07 -5.92 -16.29
CA GLU A 11 0.93 -5.01 -16.04
C GLU A 11 0.92 -4.48 -14.60
N ALA A 12 1.16 -5.35 -13.62
CA ALA A 12 1.21 -4.95 -12.22
C ALA A 12 2.39 -4.02 -11.92
N ALA A 13 3.57 -4.31 -12.49
CA ALA A 13 4.77 -3.50 -12.32
C ALA A 13 4.63 -2.10 -12.93
N ILE A 14 4.03 -1.98 -14.13
CA ILE A 14 3.73 -0.68 -14.74
C ILE A 14 2.78 0.13 -13.86
N ARG A 15 1.70 -0.49 -13.39
CA ARG A 15 0.74 0.18 -12.51
C ARG A 15 1.42 0.67 -11.23
N LEU A 16 2.28 -0.16 -10.62
CA LEU A 16 2.99 0.18 -9.40
C LEU A 16 4.04 1.28 -9.62
N SER A 17 4.76 1.26 -10.75
CA SER A 17 5.68 2.33 -11.14
C SER A 17 4.98 3.69 -11.23
N GLY A 18 3.78 3.72 -11.83
CA GLY A 18 2.96 4.93 -11.88
C GLY A 18 2.52 5.41 -10.50
N GLN A 19 2.14 4.51 -9.60
CA GLN A 19 1.80 4.86 -8.22
C GLN A 19 3.02 5.41 -7.45
N ALA A 20 4.21 4.83 -7.66
CA ALA A 20 5.44 5.32 -7.04
C ALA A 20 5.76 6.76 -7.47
N ALA A 21 5.52 7.12 -8.74
CA ALA A 21 5.66 8.49 -9.21
C ALA A 21 4.67 9.46 -8.53
N LEU A 22 3.40 9.05 -8.38
CA LEU A 22 2.35 9.92 -7.83
C LEU A 22 2.43 10.09 -6.31
N LEU A 23 2.76 9.03 -5.58
CA LEU A 23 2.70 9.02 -4.11
C LEU A 23 4.01 9.46 -3.46
N ILE A 24 5.14 9.07 -4.04
CA ILE A 24 6.48 9.28 -3.44
C ILE A 24 7.47 9.98 -4.37
N GLY A 25 7.03 10.41 -5.57
CA GLY A 25 7.86 11.17 -6.50
C GLY A 25 8.97 10.38 -7.18
N TRP A 26 8.93 9.04 -7.12
CA TRP A 26 9.95 8.22 -7.76
C TRP A 26 9.84 8.27 -9.27
N SER A 27 10.97 8.51 -9.94
CA SER A 27 11.04 8.37 -11.39
C SER A 27 10.89 6.89 -11.80
N PRO A 28 10.46 6.59 -13.04
CA PRO A 28 10.43 5.23 -13.54
C PRO A 28 11.79 4.53 -13.42
N GLN A 29 12.90 5.26 -13.64
CA GLN A 29 14.25 4.72 -13.49
C GLN A 29 14.50 4.22 -12.07
N THR A 30 14.17 5.03 -11.06
CA THR A 30 14.36 4.68 -9.65
C THR A 30 13.57 3.42 -9.29
N PHE A 31 12.32 3.30 -9.75
CA PHE A 31 11.48 2.13 -9.52
C PHE A 31 12.09 0.86 -10.12
N TRP A 32 12.56 0.90 -11.36
CA TRP A 32 13.11 -0.28 -12.04
C TRP A 32 14.49 -0.71 -11.52
N THR A 33 15.25 0.21 -10.92
CA THR A 33 16.53 -0.11 -10.28
C THR A 33 16.39 -0.56 -8.82
N ALA A 34 15.27 -0.22 -8.17
CA ALA A 34 15.02 -0.59 -6.79
C ALA A 34 14.68 -2.08 -6.66
N THR A 35 15.15 -2.69 -5.58
CA THR A 35 14.79 -4.06 -5.23
C THR A 35 13.37 -4.11 -4.63
N PRO A 36 12.68 -5.26 -4.72
CA PRO A 36 11.38 -5.42 -4.07
C PRO A 36 11.41 -5.20 -2.54
N ALA A 37 12.54 -5.52 -1.89
CA ALA A 37 12.71 -5.32 -0.45
C ALA A 37 12.82 -3.83 -0.09
N GLU A 38 13.56 -3.05 -0.88
CA GLU A 38 13.65 -1.59 -0.70
C GLU A 38 12.28 -0.93 -0.94
N LEU A 39 11.57 -1.35 -1.99
CA LEU A 39 10.22 -0.86 -2.26
C LEU A 39 9.27 -1.16 -1.10
N ALA A 40 9.30 -2.39 -0.56
CA ALA A 40 8.51 -2.77 0.60
C ALA A 40 8.87 -1.90 1.83
N ALA A 41 10.16 -1.64 2.06
CA ALA A 41 10.61 -0.80 3.16
C ALA A 41 10.06 0.64 3.04
N VAL A 42 10.08 1.23 1.84
CA VAL A 42 9.52 2.58 1.61
C VAL A 42 8.01 2.61 1.85
N VAL A 43 7.28 1.60 1.38
CA VAL A 43 5.83 1.50 1.61
C VAL A 43 5.51 1.33 3.10
N MET A 44 6.27 0.48 3.80
CA MET A 44 6.10 0.26 5.24
C MET A 44 6.43 1.50 6.07
N ALA A 45 7.32 2.37 5.61
CA ALA A 45 7.61 3.63 6.28
C ALA A 45 6.41 4.59 6.31
N ALA A 46 5.46 4.45 5.36
CA ALA A 46 4.21 5.20 5.36
C ALA A 46 3.10 4.55 6.20
N ALA A 47 3.29 3.31 6.67
CA ALA A 47 2.32 2.66 7.54
C ALA A 47 2.32 3.36 8.91
N PRO A 48 1.14 3.59 9.52
CA PRO A 48 1.08 4.01 10.91
C PRO A 48 1.91 3.06 11.78
N PRO A 49 2.59 3.57 12.83
CA PRO A 49 3.26 2.69 13.77
C PRO A 49 2.25 1.67 14.31
N PRO A 50 2.68 0.42 14.59
CA PRO A 50 1.82 -0.53 15.27
C PRO A 50 1.41 0.08 16.62
N GLY A 51 0.16 0.50 16.69
CA GLY A 51 -0.47 1.17 17.80
C GLY A 51 -1.97 1.00 17.68
N ASP A 52 -2.69 1.17 18.80
CA ASP A 52 -4.10 0.85 19.01
C ASP A 52 -5.02 1.36 17.90
N SER A 53 -5.12 0.60 16.81
CA SER A 53 -6.14 0.81 15.80
C SER A 53 -7.41 0.16 16.33
N ILE A 54 -8.47 0.94 16.43
CA ILE A 54 -9.78 0.40 16.74
C ILE A 54 -10.36 -0.21 15.47
N ASP A 55 -10.91 -1.41 15.58
CA ASP A 55 -11.60 -2.02 14.46
C ASP A 55 -12.95 -1.34 14.21
N ARG A 56 -13.55 -1.64 13.05
CA ARG A 56 -14.85 -1.08 12.68
C ARG A 56 -15.93 -1.42 13.70
N SER A 57 -15.88 -2.58 14.34
CA SER A 57 -16.90 -2.99 15.32
C SER A 57 -16.82 -2.14 16.59
N THR A 58 -15.60 -1.83 17.03
CA THR A 58 -15.29 -0.97 18.16
C THR A 58 -15.74 0.46 17.86
N LEU A 59 -15.44 0.97 16.66
CA LEU A 59 -15.91 2.28 16.23
C LEU A 59 -17.45 2.36 16.21
N THR A 60 -18.13 1.37 15.66
CA THR A 60 -19.61 1.32 15.65
C THR A 60 -20.18 1.32 17.06
N ALA A 61 -19.61 0.51 17.98
CA ALA A 61 -20.07 0.46 19.36
C ALA A 61 -19.87 1.79 20.12
N MET A 62 -18.82 2.56 19.79
CA MET A 62 -18.62 3.91 20.34
C MET A 62 -19.69 4.87 19.81
N MET A 63 -19.97 4.84 18.51
CA MET A 63 -21.01 5.68 17.90
C MET A 63 -22.41 5.42 18.48
N GLU A 64 -22.75 4.15 18.75
CA GLU A 64 -24.02 3.78 19.37
C GLU A 64 -24.13 4.28 20.81
N ARG A 65 -23.05 4.26 21.59
CA ARG A 65 -23.02 4.80 22.95
C ARG A 65 -23.23 6.32 22.98
N ASP A 66 -22.59 7.05 22.07
CA ASP A 66 -22.70 8.51 21.99
C ASP A 66 -24.08 8.96 21.44
N ALA A 67 -24.71 8.17 20.56
CA ALA A 67 -26.03 8.49 20.01
C ALA A 67 -27.20 8.33 21.01
N HIS A 68 -26.94 7.70 22.16
CA HIS A 68 -27.93 7.45 23.21
C HIS A 68 -27.67 8.26 24.50
N GLY A 69 -26.79 9.27 24.44
CA GLY A 69 -26.46 10.21 25.53
C GLY A 69 -27.21 11.54 25.45
#